data_AF-A0A920NNK8-F1
#
_entry.id   AF-A0A920NNK8-F1
#
_cell.length_a   1.000
_cell.length_b   1.000
_cell.length_c   1.000
_cell.angle_alpha   90.00
_cell.angle_beta   90.00
_cell.angle_gamma   90.00
#
_symmetry.space_group_name_H-M   'P 1'
#
loop_
_entity.id
_entity.type
_entity.pdbx_description
1 polymer ?
#
loop_
_entity_poly.entity_id
_entity_poly.type
_entity_poly.pdbx_seq_one_letter_code
_entity_poly.pdbx_strand_id
1 'polypeptide(L)'
;MKALGKTVALMCTCFFLNNAQALDSRYHTFPEIQEFLDSLDQISDFNSIYRVDTIGYSSQDQLPIFAVKISDNTEIKEDEPRVLFIGQLHAEEILGVEAVLKTDY
;
A
#
# COMPACT_ATOMS: atom_id res chain seq x y z
N MET A 1 -36.81 23.70 41.00
CA MET A 1 -36.02 24.24 39.86
C MET A 1 -34.66 23.56 39.89
N LYS A 2 -34.37 22.63 38.97
CA LYS A 2 -33.07 21.94 38.89
C LYS A 2 -32.17 22.71 37.93
N ALA A 3 -31.03 23.20 38.42
CA ALA A 3 -30.03 23.87 37.59
C ALA A 3 -29.30 22.83 36.71
N LEU A 4 -29.37 23.03 35.41
CA LEU A 4 -28.70 22.24 34.39
C LEU A 4 -27.23 22.70 34.30
N GLY A 5 -26.34 22.02 35.04
CA GLY A 5 -24.90 22.26 34.97
C GLY A 5 -24.35 21.78 33.63
N LYS A 6 -23.88 22.71 32.79
CA LYS A 6 -23.26 22.42 31.49
C LYS A 6 -21.88 21.80 31.71
N THR A 7 -21.72 20.52 31.36
CA THR A 7 -20.42 19.87 31.31
C THR A 7 -19.60 20.48 30.17
N VAL A 8 -18.55 21.22 30.50
CA VAL A 8 -17.55 21.71 29.53
C VAL A 8 -16.54 20.59 29.33
N ALA A 9 -16.54 19.98 28.16
CA ALA A 9 -15.51 19.03 27.76
C ALA A 9 -14.30 19.80 27.22
N LEU A 10 -13.15 19.66 27.90
CA LEU A 10 -11.87 20.20 27.46
C LEU A 10 -11.27 19.24 26.43
N MET A 11 -11.38 19.57 25.15
CA MET A 11 -10.76 18.80 24.07
C MET A 11 -9.30 19.25 23.92
N CYS A 12 -8.40 18.61 24.67
CA CYS A 12 -6.95 18.78 24.47
C CYS A 12 -6.57 18.23 23.08
N THR A 13 -6.38 19.10 22.11
CA THR A 13 -5.78 18.76 20.82
C THR A 13 -4.26 18.73 21.01
N CYS A 14 -3.72 17.55 21.27
CA CYS A 14 -2.27 17.35 21.21
C CYS A 14 -1.83 17.38 19.73
N PHE A 15 -1.27 18.50 19.28
CA PHE A 15 -0.57 18.55 18.00
C PHE A 15 0.77 17.83 18.14
N PHE A 16 0.85 16.60 17.64
CA PHE A 16 2.12 15.89 17.48
C PHE A 16 2.86 16.46 16.26
N LEU A 17 3.94 17.20 16.51
CA LEU A 17 4.88 17.60 15.46
C LEU A 17 5.77 16.39 15.12
N ASN A 18 5.33 15.56 14.18
CA ASN A 18 6.18 14.52 13.61
C ASN A 18 7.26 15.18 12.73
N ASN A 19 8.49 15.24 13.23
CA ASN A 19 9.68 15.60 12.44
C ASN A 19 10.21 14.36 11.70
N ALA A 20 9.37 13.74 10.88
CA ALA A 20 9.85 12.72 9.95
C ALA A 20 10.49 13.44 8.75
N GLN A 21 11.69 13.00 8.34
CA GLN A 21 12.30 13.47 7.11
C GLN A 21 11.39 13.10 5.93
N ALA A 22 11.14 14.07 5.04
CA ALA A 22 10.36 13.81 3.83
C ALA A 22 11.05 12.74 2.98
N LEU A 23 10.26 11.82 2.43
CA LEU A 23 10.75 10.85 1.46
C LEU A 23 11.20 11.60 0.19
N ASP A 24 12.34 11.20 -0.37
CA ASP A 24 12.79 11.74 -1.65
C ASP A 24 11.76 11.38 -2.74
N SER A 25 11.40 12.34 -3.60
CA SER A 25 10.31 12.21 -4.57
C SER A 25 10.50 11.11 -5.61
N ARG A 26 11.68 10.47 -5.66
CA ARG A 26 11.95 9.30 -6.49
C ARG A 26 11.36 8.00 -5.94
N TYR A 27 11.00 7.98 -4.66
CA TYR A 27 10.41 6.81 -4.00
C TYR A 27 8.92 7.00 -3.81
N HIS A 28 8.18 5.89 -3.84
CA HIS A 28 6.74 5.89 -3.59
C HIS A 28 6.45 5.64 -2.12
N THR A 29 5.60 6.49 -1.55
CA THR A 29 4.95 6.24 -0.26
C THR A 29 3.92 5.12 -0.39
N PHE A 30 3.51 4.53 0.73
CA PHE A 30 2.50 3.46 0.72
C PHE A 30 1.17 3.88 0.02
N PRO A 31 0.60 5.08 0.27
CA PRO A 31 -0.58 5.54 -0.47
C PRO A 31 -0.34 5.67 -1.98
N GLU A 32 0.82 6.19 -2.40
CA GLU A 32 1.16 6.31 -3.83
C GLU A 32 1.30 4.93 -4.50
N ILE A 33 1.85 3.94 -3.79
CA ILE A 33 1.89 2.55 -4.26
C ILE A 33 0.46 2.02 -4.46
N GLN A 34 -0.43 2.25 -3.49
CA GLN A 34 -1.81 1.79 -3.59
C GLN A 34 -2.53 2.45 -4.78
N GLU A 35 -2.42 3.77 -4.92
CA GLU A 35 -3.00 4.51 -6.04
C GLU A 35 -2.45 4.01 -7.38
N PHE A 36 -1.15 3.69 -7.45
CA PHE A 36 -0.54 3.13 -8.64
C PHE A 36 -1.13 1.74 -8.99
N LEU A 37 -1.19 0.83 -8.01
CA LEU A 37 -1.75 -0.51 -8.21
C LEU A 37 -3.23 -0.46 -8.63
N ASP A 38 -4.01 0.41 -7.97
CA ASP A 38 -5.43 0.65 -8.29
C ASP A 38 -5.56 1.20 -9.72
N SER A 39 -4.67 2.12 -10.13
CA SER A 39 -4.71 2.70 -11.48
C SER A 39 -4.49 1.66 -12.58
N LEU A 40 -3.64 0.66 -12.34
CA LEU A 40 -3.40 -0.44 -13.27
C LEU A 40 -4.61 -1.39 -13.32
N ASP A 41 -5.24 -1.64 -12.18
CA ASP A 41 -6.43 -2.51 -12.06
C ASP A 41 -7.65 -1.91 -12.79
N GLN A 42 -7.70 -0.58 -12.96
CA GLN A 42 -8.77 0.09 -13.73
C GLN A 42 -8.57 0.02 -15.26
N ILE A 43 -7.46 -0.48 -15.77
CA ILE A 43 -7.21 -0.58 -17.22
C ILE A 43 -7.94 -1.82 -17.75
N SER A 44 -9.00 -1.62 -18.53
CA SER A 44 -9.84 -2.72 -19.05
C SER A 44 -9.05 -3.79 -19.81
N ASP A 45 -8.02 -3.38 -20.54
CA ASP A 45 -7.17 -4.26 -21.33
C ASP A 45 -6.28 -5.16 -20.44
N PHE A 46 -6.13 -4.82 -19.16
CA PHE A 46 -5.34 -5.57 -18.20
C PHE A 46 -6.15 -6.58 -17.38
N ASN A 47 -7.49 -6.55 -17.46
CA ASN A 47 -8.37 -7.37 -16.62
C ASN A 47 -8.08 -8.89 -16.67
N SER A 48 -7.60 -9.43 -17.80
CA SER A 48 -7.25 -10.86 -17.91
C SER A 48 -5.80 -11.17 -17.55
N ILE A 49 -4.93 -10.16 -17.51
CA ILE A 49 -3.48 -10.33 -17.41
C ILE A 49 -2.84 -9.77 -16.14
N TYR A 50 -3.59 -8.96 -15.39
CA TYR A 50 -3.16 -8.30 -14.17
C TYR A 50 -4.22 -8.48 -13.09
N ARG A 51 -3.79 -8.81 -11.88
CA ARG A 51 -4.68 -8.86 -10.71
C ARG A 51 -3.93 -8.50 -9.44
N VAL A 52 -4.49 -7.58 -8.67
CA VAL A 52 -4.00 -7.26 -7.32
C VAL A 52 -4.74 -8.13 -6.29
N ASP A 53 -3.98 -8.79 -5.44
CA ASP A 53 -4.48 -9.57 -4.31
C ASP A 53 -3.93 -8.98 -2.99
N THR A 54 -4.74 -9.01 -1.93
CA THR A 54 -4.25 -8.75 -0.56
C THR A 54 -3.97 -10.09 0.11
N ILE A 55 -2.70 -10.38 0.38
CA ILE A 55 -2.27 -11.69 0.89
C ILE A 55 -2.16 -11.74 2.42
N GLY A 56 -2.39 -10.62 3.09
CA GLY A 56 -2.35 -10.52 4.54
C GLY A 56 -2.27 -9.07 5.00
N TYR A 57 -1.98 -8.90 6.28
CA TYR A 57 -1.83 -7.60 6.92
C TYR A 57 -0.57 -7.60 7.80
N SER A 58 0.12 -6.48 7.87
CA SER A 58 1.25 -6.29 8.79
C SER A 58 0.80 -6.48 10.23
N SER A 59 1.68 -6.95 11.11
CA SER A 59 1.35 -7.24 12.51
C SER A 59 1.12 -6.01 13.39
N GLN A 60 1.81 -4.90 13.12
CA GLN A 60 1.80 -3.72 14.00
C GLN A 60 0.76 -2.68 13.58
N ASP A 61 0.81 -2.23 12.32
CA ASP A 61 0.01 -1.11 11.82
C ASP A 61 -1.20 -1.57 10.99
N GLN A 62 -1.41 -2.88 10.87
CA GLN A 62 -2.52 -3.47 10.11
C GLN A 62 -2.62 -2.99 8.65
N LEU A 63 -1.47 -2.70 8.03
CA LEU A 63 -1.37 -2.34 6.62
C LEU A 63 -1.54 -3.58 5.73
N PRO A 64 -2.31 -3.50 4.63
CA PRO A 64 -2.46 -4.63 3.72
C PRO A 64 -1.14 -4.93 3.00
N ILE A 65 -0.86 -6.22 2.81
CA ILE A 65 0.28 -6.72 2.02
C ILE A 65 -0.26 -7.06 0.64
N PHE A 66 0.12 -6.26 -0.35
CA PHE A 66 -0.29 -6.46 -1.74
C PHE A 66 0.63 -7.45 -2.47
N ALA A 67 0.02 -8.27 -3.32
CA ALA A 67 0.70 -9.09 -4.30
C ALA A 67 0.03 -8.89 -5.66
N VAL A 68 0.83 -8.80 -6.72
CA VAL A 68 0.32 -8.70 -8.09
C VAL A 68 0.58 -10.01 -8.81
N LYS A 69 -0.46 -10.59 -9.40
CA LYS A 69 -0.33 -11.68 -10.37
C LYS A 69 -0.32 -11.10 -11.78
N ILE A 70 0.71 -11.45 -12.54
CA ILE A 70 0.82 -11.16 -13.97
C ILE A 70 0.91 -12.49 -14.71
N SER A 71 -0.03 -12.74 -15.62
CA SER A 71 -0.15 -13.97 -16.42
C SER A 71 -0.93 -13.63 -17.70
N ASP A 72 -0.99 -14.48 -18.71
CA ASP A 72 -2.00 -14.33 -19.78
C ASP A 72 -3.42 -14.65 -19.27
N ASN A 73 -3.54 -15.45 -18.21
CA ASN A 73 -4.79 -15.72 -17.49
C ASN A 73 -4.63 -15.64 -15.95
N THR A 74 -4.99 -14.51 -15.36
CA THR A 74 -4.87 -14.29 -13.91
C THR A 74 -5.86 -15.08 -13.06
N GLU A 75 -6.97 -15.54 -13.63
CA GLU A 75 -8.03 -16.24 -12.89
C GLU A 75 -7.76 -17.74 -12.73
N ILE A 76 -6.96 -18.33 -13.62
CA ILE A 76 -6.70 -19.76 -13.63
C ILE A 76 -5.28 -20.05 -13.12
N LYS A 77 -5.13 -21.15 -12.39
CA LYS A 77 -3.82 -21.72 -12.08
C LYS A 77 -3.47 -22.74 -13.16
N GLU A 78 -2.58 -22.36 -14.04
CA GLU A 78 -2.11 -23.20 -15.15
C GLU A 78 -0.83 -23.95 -14.76
N ASP A 79 -0.47 -24.97 -15.54
CA ASP A 79 0.78 -25.73 -15.36
C ASP A 79 1.94 -24.99 -16.02
N GLU A 80 2.24 -23.81 -15.48
CA GLU A 80 3.31 -22.94 -15.95
C GLU A 80 4.35 -22.65 -14.87
N PRO A 81 5.61 -22.39 -15.25
CA PRO A 81 6.63 -21.92 -14.32
C PRO A 81 6.20 -20.62 -13.64
N ARG A 82 6.61 -20.44 -12.38
CA ARG A 82 6.28 -19.26 -11.58
C ARG A 82 7.56 -18.62 -11.05
N VAL A 83 7.60 -17.30 -11.12
CA VAL A 83 8.67 -16.47 -10.55
C VAL A 83 8.04 -15.51 -9.55
N LEU A 84 8.73 -15.29 -8.45
CA LEU A 84 8.32 -14.35 -7.40
C LEU A 84 9.40 -13.28 -7.25
N PHE A 85 8.98 -12.02 -7.32
CA PHE A 85 9.79 -10.86 -6.99
C PHE A 85 9.27 -10.27 -5.69
N ILE A 86 10.17 -9.94 -4.76
CA ILE A 86 9.84 -9.30 -3.49
C ILE A 86 10.77 -8.11 -3.32
N GLY A 87 10.19 -6.92 -3.18
CA GLY A 87 10.95 -5.67 -3.06
C GLY A 87 11.21 -5.22 -1.63
N GLN A 88 10.28 -5.49 -0.70
CA GLN A 88 10.36 -4.97 0.67
C GLN A 88 10.38 -6.11 1.69
N LEU A 89 11.55 -6.34 2.30
CA LEU A 89 11.73 -7.27 3.42
C LEU A 89 12.22 -6.55 4.68
N HIS A 90 13.17 -5.63 4.53
CA HIS A 90 13.67 -4.76 5.57
C HIS A 90 13.16 -3.34 5.33
N ALA A 91 12.60 -2.68 6.35
CA ALA A 91 11.92 -1.39 6.19
C ALA A 91 12.84 -0.28 5.63
N GLU A 92 14.14 -0.37 5.90
CA GLU A 92 15.17 0.57 5.46
C GLU A 92 15.63 0.37 4.01
N GLU A 93 15.30 -0.77 3.36
CA GLU A 93 15.78 -1.13 2.02
C GLU A 93 14.78 -0.70 0.91
N ILE A 94 14.34 0.56 0.95
CA ILE A 94 13.26 1.11 0.11
C ILE A 94 13.51 1.01 -1.41
N LEU A 95 14.76 0.88 -1.85
CA LEU A 95 15.12 0.73 -3.27
C LEU A 95 14.58 -0.57 -3.87
N GLY A 96 14.40 -1.62 -3.06
CA GLY A 96 13.82 -2.88 -3.51
C GLY A 96 12.35 -2.75 -3.89
N VAL A 97 11.59 -1.86 -3.22
CA VAL A 97 10.20 -1.53 -3.60
C VAL A 97 10.17 -0.97 -5.02
N GLU A 98 11.02 0.01 -5.30
CA GLU A 98 11.05 0.65 -6.61
C GLU A 98 11.44 -0.35 -7.69
N ALA A 99 12.42 -1.21 -7.42
CA ALA A 99 12.86 -2.23 -8.38
C ALA A 99 11.74 -3.19 -8.83
N VAL A 100 10.74 -3.46 -7.97
CA VAL A 100 9.58 -4.30 -8.33
C VAL A 100 8.38 -3.51 -8.82
N LEU A 101 8.26 -2.24 -8.45
CA LEU A 101 7.13 -1.39 -8.80
C LEU A 101 7.28 -0.79 -10.20
N LYS A 102 8.47 -0.29 -10.53
CA LYS A 102 8.74 0.40 -11.79
C LYS A 102 10.22 0.32 -12.16
N THR A 103 10.50 -0.01 -13.42
CA THR A 103 11.87 0.13 -13.96
C THR A 103 12.00 1.51 -14.62
N ASP A 104 13.02 2.28 -14.25
CA ASP A 104 13.26 3.67 -14.69
C ASP A 104 13.81 3.83 -16.13
N TYR A 105 13.32 3.08 -17.12
CA TYR A 105 13.75 3.22 -18.53
C TYR A 105 12.61 3.58 -19.47
#